data_AF-A0A836LJC2-F1
#
_entry.id   AF-A0A836LJC2-F1
#
_cell.length_a   1.000
_cell.length_b   1.000
_cell.length_c   1.000
_cell.angle_alpha   90.00
_cell.angle_beta   90.00
_cell.angle_gamma   90.00
#
_symmetry.space_group_name_H-M   'P 1'
#
loop_
_entity.id
_entity.type
_entity.pdbx_description
1 polymer ?
#
loop_
_entity_poly.entity_id
_entity_poly.type
_entity_poly.pdbx_seq_one_letter_code
_entity_poly.pdbx_strand_id
1 'polypeptide(L)'
;MSVDYTAKLNALRELYERVKEKDASIPKEMYDTAGVKQNARLKDIEKEISTTKKKVSSEIKKITEKEIEDEYAALAKEHNMTVEEFKETVVRNARPTRLDDNHAEHHAAMRKERAGQRELKEKLLQAERGDFDMAVDYV
;
A
#
# COMPACT_ATOMS: atom_id res chain seq x y z
N MET A 1 19.06 -1.22 -18.60
CA MET A 1 17.98 -2.22 -18.75
C MET A 1 16.91 -1.88 -17.73
N SER A 2 15.66 -1.66 -18.15
CA SER A 2 14.53 -1.54 -17.23
C SER A 2 14.40 -2.87 -16.49
N VAL A 3 14.38 -2.82 -15.17
CA VAL A 3 14.15 -4.01 -14.36
C VAL A 3 12.67 -4.37 -14.53
N ASP A 4 12.36 -5.54 -15.09
CA ASP A 4 10.96 -5.99 -15.20
C ASP A 4 10.44 -6.41 -13.82
N TYR A 5 9.95 -5.42 -13.07
CA TYR A 5 9.36 -5.64 -11.74
C TYR A 5 8.10 -6.50 -11.80
N THR A 6 7.42 -6.56 -12.95
CA THR A 6 6.26 -7.43 -13.21
C THR A 6 6.66 -8.90 -13.21
N ALA A 7 7.73 -9.27 -13.91
CA ALA A 7 8.27 -10.63 -13.92
C ALA A 7 8.74 -11.04 -12.52
N LYS A 8 9.45 -10.15 -11.81
CA LYS A 8 9.87 -10.38 -10.43
C LYS A 8 8.68 -10.59 -9.49
N LEU A 9 7.59 -9.84 -9.67
CA LEU A 9 6.39 -9.94 -8.85
C LEU A 9 5.63 -11.25 -9.08
N ASN A 10 5.60 -11.75 -10.31
CA ASN A 10 5.03 -13.06 -10.63
C ASN A 10 5.84 -14.20 -9.99
N ALA A 11 7.17 -14.17 -10.12
CA ALA A 11 8.06 -15.14 -9.47
C ALA A 11 7.88 -15.15 -7.94
N LEU A 12 7.75 -13.97 -7.31
CA LEU A 12 7.48 -13.86 -5.88
C LEU A 12 6.12 -14.46 -5.47
N ARG A 13 5.08 -14.32 -6.30
CA ARG A 13 3.75 -14.90 -6.04
C ARG A 13 3.77 -16.42 -6.15
N GLU A 14 4.42 -16.96 -7.17
CA GLU A 14 4.57 -18.41 -7.35
C GLU A 14 5.35 -19.03 -6.19
N LEU A 15 6.42 -18.37 -5.75
CA LEU A 15 7.20 -18.80 -4.60
C LEU A 15 6.40 -18.71 -3.29
N TYR A 16 5.58 -17.67 -3.13
CA TYR A 16 4.71 -17.54 -1.98
C TYR A 16 3.71 -18.70 -1.85
N GLU A 17 3.03 -19.09 -2.93
CA GLU A 17 2.08 -20.21 -2.90
C GLU A 17 2.77 -21.53 -2.57
N ARG A 18 3.93 -21.83 -3.17
CA ARG A 18 4.67 -23.07 -2.86
C ARG A 18 5.19 -23.14 -1.43
N VAL A 19 5.67 -22.01 -0.89
CA VAL A 19 6.11 -21.94 0.52
C VAL A 19 4.91 -22.09 1.46
N LYS A 20 3.73 -21.58 1.08
CA LYS A 20 2.49 -21.73 1.84
C LYS A 20 1.96 -23.16 1.81
N GLU A 21 2.08 -23.85 0.69
CA GLU A 21 1.73 -25.27 0.50
C GLU A 21 2.71 -26.22 1.21
N LYS A 22 3.82 -25.69 1.76
CA LYS A 22 4.89 -26.44 2.43
C LYS A 22 5.52 -27.49 1.51
N ASP A 23 5.67 -27.16 0.23
CA ASP A 23 6.36 -28.03 -0.72
C ASP A 23 7.78 -28.34 -0.22
N ALA A 24 8.08 -29.63 -0.11
CA ALA A 24 9.34 -30.12 0.48
C ALA A 24 10.57 -29.88 -0.41
N SER A 25 10.38 -29.49 -1.68
CA SER A 25 11.46 -29.32 -2.64
C SER A 25 11.22 -28.11 -3.56
N ILE A 26 11.42 -26.91 -3.01
CA ILE A 26 11.43 -25.69 -3.81
C ILE A 26 12.84 -25.50 -4.40
N PRO A 27 13.01 -25.48 -5.73
CA PRO A 27 14.32 -25.29 -6.36
C PRO A 27 14.96 -23.96 -5.96
N LYS A 28 16.29 -23.95 -5.77
CA LYS A 28 17.04 -22.73 -5.45
C LYS A 28 16.85 -21.63 -6.49
N GLU A 29 16.72 -22.02 -7.75
CA GLU A 29 16.46 -21.12 -8.88
C GLU A 29 15.19 -20.27 -8.70
N MET A 30 14.16 -20.79 -8.03
CA MET A 30 12.94 -20.02 -7.75
C MET A 30 13.14 -18.90 -6.73
N TYR A 31 14.06 -19.10 -5.78
CA TYR A 31 14.45 -18.06 -4.83
C TYR A 31 15.30 -16.99 -5.53
N ASP A 32 16.20 -17.42 -6.42
CA ASP A 32 17.09 -16.53 -7.17
C ASP A 32 16.31 -15.66 -8.16
N THR A 33 15.32 -16.21 -8.88
CA THR A 33 14.44 -15.45 -9.79
C THR A 33 13.51 -14.48 -9.05
N ALA A 34 13.04 -14.88 -7.87
CA ALA A 34 12.29 -14.00 -6.98
C ALA A 34 13.17 -12.94 -6.31
N GLY A 35 14.50 -13.10 -6.35
CA GLY A 35 15.47 -12.20 -5.73
C GLY A 35 15.46 -12.24 -4.20
N VAL A 36 15.03 -13.36 -3.62
CA VAL A 36 14.87 -13.57 -2.18
C VAL A 36 15.91 -14.59 -1.70
N LYS A 37 16.36 -14.48 -0.45
CA LYS A 37 17.26 -15.49 0.15
C LYS A 37 16.61 -16.88 0.14
N GLN A 38 17.42 -17.91 -0.09
CA GLN A 38 17.01 -19.31 0.01
C GLN A 38 16.42 -19.60 1.41
N ASN A 39 15.31 -20.34 1.46
CA ASN A 39 14.56 -20.62 2.70
C ASN A 39 14.02 -19.37 3.42
N ALA A 40 13.75 -18.28 2.70
CA ALA A 40 13.11 -17.11 3.27
C ALA A 40 11.76 -17.46 3.91
N ARG A 41 11.45 -16.79 5.02
CA ARG A 41 10.18 -16.97 5.71
C ARG A 41 9.06 -16.40 4.85
N LEU A 42 7.85 -16.94 5.01
CA LEU A 42 6.65 -16.45 4.35
C LEU A 42 6.46 -14.93 4.51
N LYS A 43 6.74 -14.40 5.71
CA LYS A 43 6.70 -12.95 6.00
C LYS A 43 7.73 -12.12 5.22
N ASP A 44 8.89 -12.67 4.92
CA ASP A 44 9.93 -11.96 4.16
C ASP A 44 9.54 -11.88 2.69
N ILE A 45 8.94 -12.95 2.15
CA ILE A 45 8.38 -13.00 0.79
C ILE A 45 7.21 -12.02 0.65
N GLU A 46 6.30 -11.97 1.64
CA GLU A 46 5.19 -11.00 1.67
C GLU A 46 5.70 -9.55 1.67
N LYS A 47 6.73 -9.26 2.47
CA LYS A 47 7.37 -7.95 2.48
C LYS A 47 7.94 -7.61 1.11
N GLU A 48 8.68 -8.54 0.49
CA GLU A 48 9.21 -8.33 -0.86
C GLU A 48 8.11 -8.07 -1.88
N ILE A 49 7.02 -8.84 -1.88
CA ILE A 49 5.84 -8.61 -2.73
C ILE A 49 5.27 -7.20 -2.52
N SER A 50 5.14 -6.76 -1.26
CA SER A 50 4.62 -5.43 -0.96
C SER A 50 5.53 -4.31 -1.50
N THR A 51 6.85 -4.51 -1.43
CA THR A 51 7.82 -3.53 -1.92
C THR A 51 7.87 -3.49 -3.45
N THR A 52 7.83 -4.65 -4.12
CA THR A 52 7.81 -4.72 -5.59
C THR A 52 6.51 -4.15 -6.15
N LYS A 53 5.35 -4.42 -5.53
CA LYS A 53 4.08 -3.76 -5.89
C LYS A 53 4.18 -2.23 -5.85
N LYS A 54 4.80 -1.67 -4.81
CA LYS A 54 5.01 -0.21 -4.71
C LYS A 54 5.91 0.32 -5.82
N LYS A 55 6.98 -0.41 -6.17
CA LYS A 55 7.87 -0.05 -7.27
C LYS A 55 7.15 -0.07 -8.62
N VAL A 56 6.42 -1.15 -8.93
CA VAL A 56 5.57 -1.25 -10.13
C VAL A 56 4.59 -0.08 -10.20
N SER A 57 3.88 0.21 -9.09
CA SER A 57 2.95 1.34 -9.05
C SER A 57 3.65 2.68 -9.30
N SER A 58 4.85 2.89 -8.75
CA SER A 58 5.60 4.13 -8.97
C SER A 58 6.08 4.27 -10.42
N GLU A 59 6.42 3.17 -11.09
CA GLU A 59 6.84 3.20 -12.48
C GLU A 59 5.68 3.43 -13.43
N ILE A 60 4.54 2.76 -13.19
CA ILE A 60 3.31 3.02 -13.92
C ILE A 60 2.94 4.50 -13.78
N LYS A 61 2.98 5.06 -12.57
CA LYS A 61 2.71 6.49 -12.36
C LYS A 61 3.61 7.40 -13.17
N LYS A 62 4.92 7.11 -13.23
CA LYS A 62 5.86 7.89 -14.05
C LYS A 62 5.57 7.78 -15.54
N ILE A 63 5.17 6.60 -16.01
CA ILE A 63 4.79 6.40 -17.42
C ILE A 63 3.52 7.19 -17.71
N THR A 64 2.48 7.04 -16.89
CA THR A 64 1.23 7.79 -17.06
C THR A 64 1.42 9.29 -16.93
N GLU A 65 2.28 9.77 -16.03
CA GLU A 65 2.58 11.20 -15.89
C GLU A 65 3.23 11.74 -17.17
N LYS A 66 4.14 10.99 -17.79
CA LYS A 66 4.74 11.36 -19.07
C LYS A 66 3.73 11.35 -20.21
N GLU A 67 2.88 10.32 -20.29
CA GLU A 67 1.81 10.23 -21.29
C GLU A 67 0.84 11.41 -21.15
N ILE A 68 0.45 11.75 -19.91
CA ILE A 68 -0.38 12.92 -19.61
C ILE A 68 0.32 14.23 -20.00
N GLU A 69 1.63 14.36 -19.76
CA GLU A 69 2.40 15.53 -20.18
C GLU A 69 2.48 15.67 -21.70
N ASP A 70 2.67 14.56 -22.41
CA ASP A 70 2.68 14.52 -23.87
C ASP A 70 1.29 14.85 -24.46
N GLU A 71 0.22 14.33 -23.86
CA GLU A 71 -1.17 14.68 -24.20
C GLU A 71 -1.44 16.17 -23.96
N TYR A 72 -1.03 16.72 -22.81
CA TYR A 72 -1.16 18.16 -22.55
C TYR A 72 -0.33 19.01 -23.50
N ALA A 73 0.84 18.55 -23.91
CA ALA A 73 1.64 19.24 -24.92
C ALA A 73 0.98 19.22 -26.30
N ALA A 74 0.31 18.13 -26.66
CA ALA A 74 -0.46 18.04 -27.90
C ALA A 74 -1.69 18.97 -27.87
N LEU A 75 -2.47 18.93 -26.80
CA LEU A 75 -3.65 19.80 -26.62
C LEU A 75 -3.27 21.29 -26.57
N ALA A 76 -2.19 21.64 -25.88
CA ALA A 76 -1.71 23.03 -25.84
C ALA A 76 -1.33 23.56 -27.23
N LYS A 77 -0.72 22.71 -28.07
CA LYS A 77 -0.44 23.04 -29.48
C LYS A 77 -1.71 23.25 -30.30
N GLU A 78 -2.73 22.41 -30.12
CA GLU A 78 -4.03 22.57 -30.80
C GLU A 78 -4.72 23.88 -30.42
N HIS A 79 -4.56 24.30 -29.16
CA HIS A 79 -5.12 25.55 -28.66
C HIS A 79 -4.25 26.79 -28.90
N ASN A 80 -3.08 26.66 -29.56
CA ASN A 80 -2.08 27.73 -29.75
C ASN A 80 -1.64 28.41 -28.43
N MET A 81 -1.56 27.64 -27.36
CA MET A 81 -1.15 28.10 -26.03
C MET A 81 0.13 27.41 -25.58
N THR A 82 0.83 27.98 -24.61
CA THR A 82 1.94 27.26 -23.97
C THR A 82 1.41 26.18 -23.02
N VAL A 83 2.20 25.12 -22.80
CA VAL A 83 1.82 24.00 -21.92
C VAL A 83 1.55 24.46 -20.49
N GLU A 84 2.27 25.48 -20.02
CA GLU A 84 2.09 26.06 -18.69
C GLU A 84 0.77 26.82 -18.58
N GLU A 85 0.43 27.64 -19.58
CA GLU A 85 -0.86 28.36 -19.64
C GLU A 85 -2.04 27.39 -19.74
N PHE A 86 -1.91 26.29 -20.50
CA PHE A 86 -2.96 25.26 -20.59
C PHE A 86 -3.16 24.52 -19.25
N LYS A 87 -2.07 24.18 -18.55
CA LYS A 87 -2.15 23.55 -17.21
C LYS A 87 -2.79 24.49 -16.18
N GLU A 88 -2.47 25.79 -16.20
CA GLU A 88 -3.09 26.76 -15.29
C GLU A 88 -4.56 27.05 -15.61
N THR A 89 -4.93 27.18 -16.88
CA THR A 89 -6.28 27.62 -17.25
C THR A 89 -7.30 26.49 -17.31
N VAL A 90 -6.89 25.29 -17.76
CA VAL A 90 -7.81 24.17 -17.99
C VAL A 90 -7.75 23.15 -16.85
N VAL A 91 -6.56 22.76 -16.42
CA VAL A 91 -6.39 21.70 -15.40
C VAL A 91 -6.64 22.22 -13.99
N ARG A 92 -6.20 23.45 -13.66
CA ARG A 92 -6.41 24.05 -12.33
C ARG A 92 -7.87 24.41 -12.07
N ASN A 93 -8.60 24.85 -13.09
CA ASN A 93 -10.02 25.17 -13.00
C ASN A 93 -10.93 23.92 -13.01
N ALA A 94 -10.46 22.80 -13.54
CA ALA A 94 -11.19 21.52 -13.56
C ALA A 94 -10.98 20.66 -12.30
N ARG A 95 -9.98 20.95 -11.45
CA ARG A 95 -9.84 20.25 -10.16
C ARG A 95 -10.94 20.71 -9.21
N PRO A 96 -11.89 19.84 -8.81
CA PRO A 96 -12.75 20.19 -7.69
C PRO A 96 -11.87 20.36 -6.46
N THR A 97 -11.91 21.54 -5.86
CA THR A 97 -11.35 21.90 -4.55
C THR A 97 -12.04 21.15 -3.39
N ARG A 98 -12.29 19.85 -3.55
CA ARG A 98 -13.02 18.98 -2.59
C ARG A 98 -12.13 17.92 -1.96
N LEU A 99 -10.85 18.22 -1.75
CA LEU A 99 -9.91 17.26 -1.16
C LEU A 99 -9.63 17.47 0.34
N ASP A 100 -10.24 18.46 1.03
CA ASP A 100 -9.76 18.79 2.39
C ASP A 100 -10.76 18.76 3.55
N ASP A 101 -12.07 18.61 3.33
CA ASP A 101 -12.99 18.65 4.48
C ASP A 101 -13.10 17.31 5.24
N ASN A 102 -12.97 16.16 4.56
CA ASN A 102 -13.25 14.85 5.17
C ASN A 102 -12.01 14.06 5.61
N HIS A 103 -10.80 14.51 5.25
CA HIS A 103 -9.58 13.75 5.54
C HIS A 103 -9.24 13.79 7.03
N ALA A 104 -9.36 14.98 7.66
CA ALA A 104 -9.14 15.14 9.10
C ALA A 104 -10.14 14.31 9.94
N GLU A 105 -11.41 14.29 9.53
CA GLU A 105 -12.47 13.51 10.20
C GLU A 105 -12.23 12.01 10.09
N HIS A 106 -11.83 11.53 8.91
CA HIS A 106 -11.50 10.12 8.69
C HIS A 106 -10.31 9.67 9.56
N HIS A 107 -9.27 10.50 9.71
CA HIS A 107 -8.14 10.21 10.61
C HIS A 107 -8.55 10.21 12.08
N ALA A 108 -9.44 11.13 12.48
CA ALA A 108 -9.97 11.16 13.84
C ALA A 108 -10.82 9.92 14.16
N ALA A 109 -11.67 9.50 13.23
CA ALA A 109 -12.47 8.28 13.36
C ALA A 109 -11.59 7.02 13.51
N MET A 110 -10.58 6.87 12.65
CA MET A 110 -9.60 5.77 12.71
C MET A 110 -8.82 5.73 14.05
N ARG A 111 -8.48 6.90 14.62
CA ARG A 111 -7.80 6.96 15.92
C ARG A 111 -8.73 6.51 17.05
N LYS A 112 -9.99 6.93 17.04
CA LYS A 112 -11.00 6.49 18.03
C LYS A 112 -11.24 4.99 17.96
N GLU A 113 -11.36 4.43 16.76
CA GLU A 113 -11.55 2.99 16.58
C GLU A 113 -10.37 2.19 17.14
N ARG A 114 -9.13 2.62 16.86
CA ARG A 114 -7.93 1.97 17.42
C ARG A 114 -7.82 2.09 18.93
N ALA A 115 -8.29 3.19 19.52
CA ALA A 115 -8.34 3.34 20.97
C ALA A 115 -9.34 2.35 21.58
N GLY A 116 -10.55 2.25 21.03
CA GLY A 116 -11.56 1.28 21.49
C GLY A 116 -11.10 -0.18 21.38
N GLN A 117 -10.38 -0.53 20.31
CA GLN A 117 -9.79 -1.88 20.18
C GLN A 117 -8.73 -2.19 21.24
N ARG A 118 -7.96 -1.19 21.70
CA ARG A 118 -6.98 -1.37 22.78
C ARG A 118 -7.67 -1.54 24.13
N GLU A 119 -8.65 -0.71 24.44
CA GLU A 119 -9.45 -0.82 25.66
C GLU A 119 -10.15 -2.17 25.76
N LEU A 120 -10.75 -2.65 24.67
CA LEU A 120 -11.37 -3.98 24.63
C LEU A 120 -10.37 -5.08 24.96
N LYS A 121 -9.16 -5.00 24.39
CA LYS A 121 -8.09 -5.98 24.64
C LYS A 121 -7.60 -5.94 26.08
N GLU A 122 -7.46 -4.75 26.66
CA GLU A 122 -7.08 -4.59 28.07
C GLU A 122 -8.14 -5.14 29.01
N LYS A 123 -9.43 -4.89 28.73
CA LYS A 123 -10.55 -5.48 29.50
C LYS A 123 -10.58 -6.99 29.42
N LEU A 124 -10.35 -7.56 28.24
CA LEU A 124 -10.26 -9.03 28.08
C LEU A 124 -9.09 -9.59 28.87
N LEU A 125 -7.93 -8.93 28.84
CA LEU A 125 -6.76 -9.33 29.63
C LEU A 125 -7.00 -9.25 31.14
N GLN A 126 -7.71 -8.22 31.63
CA GLN A 126 -8.10 -8.10 33.04
C GLN A 126 -9.07 -9.22 33.45
N ALA A 127 -10.06 -9.51 32.60
CA ALA A 127 -11.01 -10.60 32.82
C ALA A 127 -10.32 -11.98 32.84
N GLU A 128 -9.35 -12.22 31.94
CA GLU A 128 -8.56 -13.46 31.91
C GLU A 128 -7.63 -13.61 33.13
N ARG A 129 -7.13 -12.49 33.66
CA ARG A 129 -6.29 -12.49 34.87
C ARG A 129 -7.08 -12.60 36.17
N GLY A 130 -8.40 -12.40 36.13
CA GLY A 130 -9.26 -12.40 37.32
C GLY A 130 -9.05 -11.18 38.22
N ASP A 131 -8.45 -10.11 37.69
CA ASP A 131 -8.20 -8.85 38.41
C ASP A 131 -9.50 -8.02 38.45
N PHE A 132 -10.50 -8.50 39.19
CA PHE A 132 -11.66 -7.70 39.56
C PHE A 132 -11.42 -7.15 40.97
N ASP A 133 -11.41 -5.83 41.10
CA ASP A 133 -11.30 -5.15 42.38
C ASP A 133 -12.58 -5.47 43.18
N MET A 134 -12.49 -6.45 44.10
CA MET A 134 -13.60 -6.90 44.95
C MET A 134 -13.87 -5.90 46.10
N ALA A 135 -13.90 -4.61 45.80
CA ALA A 135 -14.41 -3.60 46.73
C ALA A 135 -15.93 -3.67 46.71
N VAL A 136 -16.48 -4.67 47.42
CA VAL A 136 -17.91 -4.74 47.74
C VAL A 136 -18.09 -3.98 49.05
N ASP A 137 -18.57 -2.74 48.97
CA ASP A 137 -19.06 -2.03 50.15
C ASP A 137 -20.30 -2.75 50.67
N TYR A 138 -20.16 -3.48 51.78
CA TYR A 138 -21.27 -4.05 52.51
C TYR A 138 -22.04 -2.91 53.22
N VAL A 139 -23.28 -2.65 52.78
CA VAL A 139 -24.28 -1.84 53.51
C VAL A 139 -25.04 -2.73 54.47
#